data_AF-A0A7X8UE32-F1
#
_entry.id   AF-A0A7X8UE32-F1
#
_cell.length_a   1.000
_cell.length_b   1.000
_cell.length_c   1.000
_cell.angle_alpha   90.00
_cell.angle_beta   90.00
_cell.angle_gamma   90.00
#
_symmetry.space_group_name_H-M   'P 1'
#
loop_
_entity.id
_entity.type
_entity.pdbx_description
1 polymer ?
#
loop_
_entity_poly.entity_id
_entity_poly.type
_entity_poly.pdbx_seq_one_letter_code
_entity_poly.pdbx_strand_id
1 'polypeptide(L)'
;MSVVFVGTRTMRRLNRRWRRGDYATDVLSFGYGDGIGTEAGFLGDIVIAPEVAVRQSSGAPGGAEREIRMLLLHGALHLAGYDHETDGGEMMRMQRKLMRRRFFQGPPPLVGPKGRR
;
A
#
# COMPACT_ATOMS: atom_id res chain seq x y z
N MET A 1 -0.29 -13.52 1.73
CA MET A 1 0.01 -12.21 2.34
C MET A 1 -1.11 -11.84 3.30
N SER A 2 -0.83 -11.08 4.35
CA SER A 2 -1.86 -10.38 5.13
C SER A 2 -1.79 -8.86 4.91
N VAL A 3 -2.89 -8.18 5.20
CA VAL A 3 -2.97 -6.72 5.22
C VAL A 3 -3.52 -6.31 6.59
N VAL A 4 -2.81 -5.44 7.29
CA VAL A 4 -3.16 -5.00 8.64
C VAL A 4 -3.23 -3.48 8.69
N PHE A 5 -4.37 -2.95 9.10
CA PHE A 5 -4.52 -1.53 9.35
C PHE A 5 -4.22 -1.23 10.82
N VAL A 6 -3.37 -0.23 11.07
CA VAL A 6 -2.97 0.16 12.42
C VAL A 6 -3.03 1.67 12.59
N GLY A 7 -3.23 2.12 13.83
CA GLY A 7 -3.11 3.53 14.17
C GLY A 7 -1.66 4.02 14.15
N THR A 8 -1.48 5.34 14.00
CA THR A 8 -0.18 6.03 13.97
C THR A 8 0.77 5.66 15.13
N ARG A 9 0.26 5.45 16.35
CA ARG A 9 1.08 5.04 17.51
C ARG A 9 1.75 3.67 17.29
N THR A 10 1.00 2.70 16.76
CA THR A 10 1.54 1.37 16.45
C THR A 10 2.48 1.44 15.27
N MET A 11 2.14 2.21 14.25
CA MET A 11 3.01 2.40 13.08
C MET A 11 4.37 3.02 13.45
N ARG A 12 4.41 4.09 14.26
CA ARG A 12 5.67 4.68 14.75
C ARG A 12 6.52 3.67 15.52
N ARG A 13 5.89 2.84 16.36
CA ARG A 13 6.59 1.77 17.09
C ARG A 13 7.23 0.74 16.15
N LEU A 14 6.51 0.33 15.11
CA LEU A 14 7.01 -0.61 14.09
C LEU A 14 8.13 0.02 13.26
N ASN A 15 7.95 1.25 12.79
CA ASN A 15 8.93 1.98 11.98
C ASN A 15 10.25 2.15 12.75
N ARG A 16 10.17 2.54 14.03
CA ARG A 16 11.36 2.67 14.89
C ARG A 16 12.08 1.34 15.07
N ARG A 17 11.34 0.24 15.26
CA ARG A 17 11.92 -1.09 15.49
C ARG A 17 12.64 -1.66 14.26
N TRP A 18 12.03 -1.51 13.08
CA TRP A 18 12.49 -2.24 11.88
C TRP A 18 13.16 -1.36 10.82
N ARG A 19 12.87 -0.06 10.79
CA ARG A 19 13.41 0.90 9.82
C ARG A 19 14.13 2.08 10.48
N ARG A 20 14.30 2.06 11.81
CA ARG A 20 14.99 3.08 12.62
C ARG A 20 14.41 4.50 12.51
N GLY A 21 13.20 4.67 11.95
CA GLY A 21 12.51 5.96 11.87
C GLY A 21 11.58 6.20 13.06
N ASP A 22 11.76 7.31 13.79
CA ASP A 22 10.89 7.66 14.93
C ASP A 22 9.68 8.54 14.53
N TYR A 23 8.95 8.10 13.51
CA TYR A 23 7.71 8.71 13.04
C TYR A 23 6.76 7.64 12.48
N ALA A 24 5.47 7.95 12.35
CA ALA A 24 4.51 7.07 11.70
C ALA A 24 4.62 7.24 10.18
N THR A 25 5.03 6.18 9.48
CA THR A 25 4.97 6.12 8.00
C THR A 25 3.58 5.70 7.54
N ASP A 26 3.31 5.71 6.25
CA ASP A 26 2.07 5.27 5.62
C ASP A 26 1.94 3.74 5.50
N VAL A 27 3.01 3.07 5.10
CA VAL A 27 3.06 1.62 4.89
C VAL A 27 4.40 1.01 5.31
N LEU A 28 4.36 -0.22 5.81
CA LEU A 28 5.52 -1.10 6.00
C LEU A 28 5.21 -2.47 5.40
N SER A 29 6.18 -3.05 4.70
CA SER A 29 6.10 -4.41 4.18
C SER A 29 7.11 -5.31 4.89
N PHE A 30 6.63 -6.44 5.39
CA PHE A 30 7.44 -7.46 6.04
C PHE A 30 7.37 -8.75 5.23
N GLY A 31 8.41 -9.01 4.43
CA GLY A 31 8.54 -10.25 3.69
C GLY A 31 8.99 -11.40 4.59
N TYR A 32 8.38 -12.57 4.45
CA TYR A 32 8.94 -13.80 5.00
C TYR A 32 9.95 -14.29 3.97
N GLY A 33 11.24 -14.27 4.32
CA GLY A 33 12.29 -14.78 3.43
C GLY A 33 12.15 -16.29 3.19
N ASP A 34 12.99 -16.83 2.30
CA ASP A 34 12.97 -18.22 1.81
C ASP A 34 13.25 -19.32 2.88
N GLY A 35 12.98 -19.08 4.16
CA GLY A 35 13.22 -20.02 5.26
C GLY A 35 12.14 -20.10 6.34
N ILE A 36 11.10 -19.27 6.30
CA ILE A 36 9.97 -19.34 7.24
C ILE A 36 8.68 -19.61 6.46
N GLY A 37 8.17 -20.84 6.53
CA GLY A 37 6.92 -21.21 5.87
C GLY A 37 7.03 -21.43 4.35
N THR A 38 8.20 -21.87 3.89
CA THR A 38 8.47 -22.23 2.47
C THR A 38 7.54 -23.30 1.90
N GLU A 39 6.82 -24.05 2.76
CA GLU A 39 5.80 -25.00 2.32
C GLU A 39 4.43 -24.35 2.01
N ALA A 40 4.24 -23.04 2.29
CA ALA A 40 2.92 -22.43 2.30
C ALA A 40 2.79 -21.05 1.64
N GLY A 41 3.53 -20.73 0.57
CA GLY A 41 3.19 -19.64 -0.38
C GLY A 41 2.82 -18.25 0.21
N PHE A 42 3.25 -17.95 1.44
CA PHE A 42 2.79 -16.78 2.19
C PHE A 42 3.81 -15.66 2.11
N LEU A 43 3.55 -14.70 1.22
CA LEU A 43 4.52 -13.66 0.85
C LEU A 43 4.97 -12.71 1.98
N GLY A 44 4.14 -12.47 3.01
CA GLY A 44 4.40 -11.36 3.94
C GLY A 44 3.18 -10.66 4.50
N ASP A 45 3.47 -9.63 5.27
CA ASP A 45 2.49 -8.71 5.84
C ASP A 45 2.69 -7.30 5.27
N ILE A 46 1.58 -6.66 4.91
CA ILE A 46 1.52 -5.24 4.56
C ILE A 46 0.80 -4.52 5.70
N VAL A 47 1.49 -3.64 6.40
CA VAL A 47 0.93 -2.86 7.50
C VAL A 47 0.72 -1.43 7.03
N ILE A 48 -0.51 -0.92 7.10
CA ILE A 48 -0.87 0.43 6.63
C ILE A 48 -1.39 1.26 7.80
N ALA A 49 -1.02 2.55 7.83
CA ALA A 49 -1.61 3.55 8.70
C ALA A 49 -2.52 4.50 7.90
N PRO A 50 -3.85 4.24 7.85
CA PRO A 50 -4.79 5.01 7.02
C PRO A 50 -4.76 6.51 7.33
N GLU A 51 -4.57 6.87 8.60
CA GLU A 51 -4.48 8.26 9.07
C GLU A 51 -3.35 9.04 8.39
N VAL A 52 -2.22 8.37 8.11
CA VAL A 52 -1.08 8.98 7.41
C VAL A 52 -1.36 9.08 5.92
N ALA A 53 -1.91 8.02 5.32
CA ALA A 53 -2.30 7.98 3.91
C ALA A 53 -3.33 9.07 3.55
N VAL A 54 -4.33 9.29 4.42
CA VAL A 54 -5.34 10.35 4.24
C VAL A 54 -4.71 11.74 4.27
N ARG A 55 -3.73 11.97 5.16
CA ARG A 55 -3.03 13.26 5.22
C ARG A 55 -2.20 13.51 3.95
N GLN A 56 -1.64 12.47 3.36
CA GLN A 56 -0.87 12.56 2.11
C GLN A 56 -1.76 12.75 0.88
N SER A 57 -3.03 12.33 0.91
CA SER A 57 -3.94 12.41 -0.25
C SER A 57 -4.50 13.81 -0.53
N SER A 58 -4.01 14.85 0.16
CA SER A 58 -4.37 16.27 0.00
C SER A 58 -5.87 16.59 0.06
N GLY A 59 -6.69 15.70 0.65
CA GLY A 59 -8.13 15.91 0.83
C GLY A 59 -8.99 15.82 -0.44
N ALA A 60 -8.45 15.39 -1.60
CA ALA A 60 -9.27 15.21 -2.80
C ALA A 60 -10.35 14.11 -2.58
N PRO A 61 -11.58 14.27 -3.09
CA PRO A 61 -12.59 13.21 -3.05
C PRO A 61 -12.05 11.90 -3.65
N GLY A 62 -12.14 10.81 -2.91
CA GLY A 62 -11.57 9.50 -3.31
C GLY A 62 -10.03 9.41 -3.20
N GLY A 63 -9.35 10.48 -2.77
CA GLY A 63 -7.89 10.53 -2.62
C GLY A 63 -7.38 9.48 -1.64
N ALA A 64 -8.02 9.35 -0.48
CA ALA A 64 -7.64 8.37 0.53
C ALA A 64 -7.75 6.91 0.02
N GLU A 65 -8.81 6.60 -0.73
CA GLU A 65 -9.01 5.27 -1.29
C GLU A 65 -7.98 4.96 -2.38
N ARG A 66 -7.68 5.95 -3.23
CA ARG A 66 -6.60 5.86 -4.23
C ARG A 66 -5.24 5.67 -3.56
N GLU A 67 -4.98 6.37 -2.47
CA GLU A 67 -3.73 6.25 -1.72
C GLU A 67 -3.58 4.87 -1.09
N ILE A 68 -4.63 4.36 -0.43
CA ILE A 68 -4.61 3.01 0.13
C ILE A 68 -4.37 1.97 -0.98
N ARG A 69 -5.00 2.10 -2.15
CA ARG A 69 -4.74 1.24 -3.31
C ARG A 69 -3.28 1.30 -3.77
N MET A 70 -2.71 2.50 -3.83
CA MET A 70 -1.29 2.72 -4.16
C MET A 70 -0.38 2.00 -3.15
N LEU A 71 -0.62 2.20 -1.84
CA LEU A 71 0.17 1.60 -0.77
C LEU A 71 0.07 0.08 -0.75
N LEU A 72 -1.11 -0.48 -1.00
CA LEU A 72 -1.32 -1.92 -1.13
C LEU A 72 -0.52 -2.50 -2.30
N LEU A 73 -0.60 -1.87 -3.48
CA LEU A 73 0.14 -2.31 -4.65
C LEU A 73 1.66 -2.18 -4.44
N HIS A 74 2.09 -1.07 -3.85
CA HIS A 74 3.49 -0.83 -3.51
C HIS A 74 4.01 -1.90 -2.54
N GLY A 75 3.27 -2.18 -1.47
CA GLY A 75 3.63 -3.21 -0.52
C GLY A 75 3.67 -4.60 -1.14
N ALA A 76 2.70 -4.94 -1.98
CA ALA A 76 2.66 -6.23 -2.68
C ALA A 76 3.84 -6.42 -3.65
N LEU A 77 4.28 -5.36 -4.33
CA LEU A 77 5.47 -5.41 -5.19
C LEU A 77 6.73 -5.67 -4.36
N HIS A 78 6.88 -5.03 -3.19
CA HIS A 78 7.97 -5.34 -2.28
C HIS A 78 7.95 -6.80 -1.81
N LEU A 79 6.77 -7.33 -1.46
CA LEU A 79 6.63 -8.74 -1.10
C LEU A 79 6.89 -9.70 -2.28
N ALA A 80 6.79 -9.23 -3.52
CA ALA A 80 7.11 -9.99 -4.73
C ALA A 80 8.60 -9.89 -5.13
N GLY A 81 9.45 -9.27 -4.31
CA GLY A 81 10.89 -9.16 -4.53
C GLY A 81 11.35 -7.92 -5.29
N TYR A 82 10.44 -6.98 -5.59
CA TYR A 82 10.84 -5.68 -6.15
C TYR A 82 11.40 -4.76 -5.06
N ASP A 83 12.36 -3.91 -5.43
CA ASP A 83 12.96 -2.94 -4.52
C ASP A 83 13.23 -1.60 -5.22
N HIS A 84 12.37 -0.62 -4.95
CA HIS A 84 12.45 0.70 -5.57
C HIS A 84 13.71 1.50 -5.24
N GLU A 85 14.45 1.13 -4.18
CA GLU A 85 15.71 1.81 -3.83
C GLU A 85 16.89 1.32 -4.69
N THR A 86 16.81 0.09 -5.22
CA THR A 86 17.96 -0.58 -5.87
C THR A 86 17.70 -1.07 -7.30
N ASP A 87 16.45 -1.18 -7.74
CA ASP A 87 16.08 -1.83 -9.00
C ASP A 87 16.10 -0.94 -10.26
N GLY A 88 16.73 0.23 -10.19
CA GLY A 88 16.76 1.18 -11.32
C GLY A 88 15.37 1.66 -11.76
N GLY A 89 14.39 1.68 -10.85
CA GLY A 89 13.04 2.14 -11.06
C GLY A 89 12.12 1.15 -11.77
N GLU A 90 12.47 -0.14 -11.78
CA GLU A 90 11.63 -1.21 -12.33
C GLU A 90 10.30 -1.31 -11.59
N MET A 91 10.34 -1.35 -10.26
CA MET A 91 9.16 -1.36 -9.41
C MET A 91 8.24 -0.19 -9.72
N MET A 92 8.82 1.00 -9.90
CA MET A 92 8.05 2.21 -10.20
C MET A 92 7.37 2.14 -11.57
N ARG A 93 8.04 1.56 -12.58
CA ARG A 93 7.43 1.30 -13.90
C ARG A 93 6.30 0.28 -13.78
N MET A 94 6.49 -0.79 -13.03
CA MET A 94 5.49 -1.84 -12.80
C MET A 94 4.26 -1.29 -12.07
N GLN A 95 4.48 -0.54 -10.99
CA GLN A 95 3.42 0.09 -10.20
C GLN A 95 2.58 1.01 -11.08
N ARG A 96 3.20 1.89 -11.87
CA ARG A 96 2.46 2.75 -12.84
C ARG A 96 1.68 1.93 -13.88
N LYS A 97 2.26 0.84 -14.38
CA LYS A 97 1.60 -0.04 -15.35
C LYS A 97 0.35 -0.69 -14.75
N LEU A 98 0.44 -1.18 -13.51
CA LEU A 98 -0.65 -1.87 -12.82
C LEU A 98 -1.74 -0.90 -12.37
N MET A 99 -1.41 0.31 -11.91
CA MET A 99 -2.40 1.34 -11.55
C MET A 99 -3.27 1.79 -12.74
N ARG A 100 -2.81 1.62 -13.98
CA ARG A 100 -3.64 1.89 -15.17
C ARG A 100 -4.70 0.82 -15.42
N ARG A 101 -4.64 -0.34 -14.77
CA ARG A 101 -5.65 -1.39 -14.94
C ARG A 101 -6.98 -0.95 -14.33
N ARG A 102 -8.08 -1.35 -14.96
CA ARG A 102 -9.46 -1.01 -14.60
C ARG A 102 -9.76 -1.19 -13.10
N PHE A 103 -9.17 -2.19 -12.45
CA PHE A 103 -9.32 -2.45 -11.02
C PHE A 103 -8.90 -1.27 -10.13
N PHE A 104 -7.88 -0.49 -10.55
CA PHE A 104 -7.34 0.64 -9.79
C PHE A 104 -7.96 1.99 -10.17
N GLN A 105 -8.85 2.02 -11.17
CA GLN A 105 -9.57 3.22 -11.59
C GLN A 105 -10.87 3.45 -10.77
N GLY A 106 -11.17 2.56 -9.82
CA GLY A 106 -12.39 2.58 -9.02
C GLY A 106 -13.60 1.96 -9.74
N PRO A 107 -14.63 1.51 -9.01
CA PRO A 107 -15.91 1.23 -9.63
C PRO A 107 -16.47 2.51 -10.27
N PRO A 108 -17.27 2.42 -11.35
CA PRO A 108 -18.07 3.58 -11.77
C PRO A 108 -18.90 4.06 -10.57
N PRO A 109 -19.18 5.37 -10.45
CA PRO A 109 -19.98 5.90 -9.36
C PRO A 109 -21.28 5.11 -9.23
N LEU A 110 -21.58 4.63 -8.01
CA LEU A 110 -22.79 3.85 -7.70
C LEU A 110 -24.08 4.66 -7.85
N VAL A 111 -23.97 5.97 -8.05
CA VAL A 111 -25.09 6.88 -8.27
C VAL A 111 -25.14 7.19 -9.77
N GLY A 112 -26.13 6.63 -10.45
CA GLY A 112 -26.48 7.02 -11.82
C GLY A 112 -26.77 8.54 -11.91
N PRO A 113 -26.73 9.14 -13.10
CA PRO A 113 -26.97 10.56 -13.26
C PRO A 113 -28.26 10.95 -12.55
N LYS A 114 -28.19 11.86 -11.57
CA LYS A 114 -29.38 12.47 -10.99
C LYS A 114 -30.18 13.02 -12.16
N GLY A 115 -31.32 12.39 -12.44
CA GLY A 115 -32.23 12.83 -13.50
C GLY A 115 -32.47 14.32 -13.32
N ARG A 116 -32.12 15.09 -14.36
CA ARG A 116 -32.57 16.47 -14.48
C ARG A 116 -34.11 16.39 -14.52
N ARG A 117 -34.74 16.82 -13.43
CA ARG A 117 -36.14 17.26 -13.47
C ARG A 117 -36.16 18.71 -13.94
#